data_AF-A0A1Z8UXK0-F1
#
_entry.id   AF-A0A1Z8UXK0-F1
#
_cell.length_a   1.000
_cell.length_b   1.000
_cell.length_c   1.000
_cell.angle_alpha   90.00
_cell.angle_beta   90.00
_cell.angle_gamma   90.00
#
_symmetry.space_group_name_H-M   'P 1'
#
loop_
_entity.id
_entity.type
_entity.pdbx_description
1 polymer ?
#
loop_
_entity_poly.entity_id
_entity_poly.type
_entity_poly.pdbx_seq_one_letter_code
_entity_poly.pdbx_strand_id
1 'polypeptide(L)'
;MGKNKQIINNFLKKIIFKNKQERNYLTKNIFTTDKVDSFTFLEVIIKIEDKFKIKLKDKDILSTKMNNIENLTKLILKYLNEKK
;
A
#
# COMPACT_ATOMS: atom_id res chain seq x y z
N MET A 1 -9.04 -15.97 1.26
CA MET A 1 -8.26 -14.75 1.61
C MET A 1 -6.99 -14.53 0.77
N GLY A 2 -6.34 -15.55 0.20
CA GLY A 2 -5.06 -15.40 -0.53
C GLY A 2 -5.10 -14.57 -1.83
N LYS A 3 -6.16 -14.68 -2.64
CA LYS A 3 -6.24 -14.01 -3.96
C LYS A 3 -6.24 -12.48 -3.85
N ASN A 4 -7.04 -11.91 -2.95
CA ASN A 4 -7.11 -10.44 -2.77
C ASN A 4 -5.78 -9.88 -2.26
N LYS A 5 -5.14 -10.57 -1.29
CA LYS A 5 -3.82 -10.19 -0.78
C LYS A 5 -2.78 -10.15 -1.91
N GLN A 6 -2.79 -11.14 -2.80
CA GLN A 6 -1.86 -11.22 -3.92
C GLN A 6 -2.10 -10.10 -4.96
N ILE A 7 -3.36 -9.78 -5.26
CA ILE A 7 -3.72 -8.66 -6.14
C ILE A 7 -3.20 -7.33 -5.58
N ILE A 8 -3.44 -7.08 -4.29
CA ILE A 8 -3.00 -5.85 -3.62
C ILE A 8 -1.48 -5.77 -3.62
N ASN A 9 -0.78 -6.84 -3.23
CA ASN A 9 0.68 -6.87 -3.23
C ASN A 9 1.27 -6.61 -4.62
N ASN A 10 0.71 -7.22 -5.68
CA ASN A 10 1.18 -7.00 -7.05
C ASN A 10 0.96 -5.55 -7.49
N PHE A 11 -0.19 -4.96 -7.13
CA PHE A 11 -0.48 -3.56 -7.42
C PHE A 11 0.50 -2.63 -6.70
N LEU A 12 0.69 -2.80 -5.39
CA LEU A 12 1.60 -1.99 -4.59
C LEU A 12 3.06 -2.12 -5.08
N LYS A 13 3.48 -3.34 -5.42
CA LYS A 13 4.80 -3.58 -6.02
C LYS A 13 4.98 -2.82 -7.34
N LYS A 14 3.94 -2.77 -8.18
CA LYS A 14 3.98 -2.06 -9.45
C LYS A 14 4.12 -0.54 -9.26
N ILE A 15 3.37 0.05 -8.33
CA ILE A 15 3.36 1.51 -8.14
C ILE A 15 4.55 2.02 -7.31
N ILE A 16 4.98 1.29 -6.27
CA ILE A 16 6.07 1.72 -5.38
C ILE A 16 7.44 1.32 -5.94
N PHE A 17 7.56 0.08 -6.44
CA PHE A 17 8.85 -0.46 -6.87
C PHE A 17 9.04 -0.51 -8.38
N LYS A 18 8.07 -0.01 -9.17
CA LYS A 18 8.11 -0.03 -10.64
C LYS A 18 8.48 -1.42 -11.20
N ASN A 19 7.95 -2.48 -10.58
CA ASN A 19 8.26 -3.88 -10.88
C ASN A 19 9.72 -4.32 -10.71
N LYS A 20 10.59 -3.53 -10.06
CA LYS A 20 11.95 -3.96 -9.73
C LYS A 20 11.91 -5.19 -8.81
N GLN A 21 12.83 -6.13 -9.04
CA GLN A 21 13.03 -7.24 -8.13
C GLN A 21 13.75 -6.73 -6.89
N GLU A 22 13.01 -6.53 -5.81
CA GLU A 22 13.56 -6.12 -4.53
C GLU A 22 13.34 -7.23 -3.50
N ARG A 23 14.44 -7.72 -2.93
CA ARG A 23 14.39 -8.69 -1.83
C ARG A 23 13.70 -8.02 -0.64
N ASN A 24 12.82 -8.74 0.03
CA ASN A 24 12.08 -8.28 1.22
C ASN A 24 11.19 -7.05 1.01
N TYR A 25 10.72 -6.78 -0.22
CA TYR A 25 9.86 -5.62 -0.53
C TYR A 25 8.57 -5.55 0.33
N LEU A 26 8.13 -6.67 0.90
CA LEU A 26 6.94 -6.74 1.74
C LEU A 26 7.13 -6.06 3.11
N THR A 27 8.28 -6.28 3.74
CA THR A 27 8.57 -5.84 5.11
C THR A 27 9.44 -4.58 5.17
N LYS A 28 10.11 -4.25 4.06
CA LYS A 28 10.97 -3.07 3.94
C LYS A 28 10.17 -1.80 4.14
N ASN A 29 10.75 -0.86 4.88
CA ASN A 29 10.15 0.45 5.05
C ASN A 29 10.21 1.23 3.72
N ILE A 30 9.05 1.63 3.20
CA ILE A 30 8.93 2.33 1.91
C ILE A 30 9.44 3.77 1.99
N PHE A 31 9.37 4.40 3.17
CA PHE A 31 9.87 5.76 3.40
C PHE A 31 11.39 5.82 3.60
N THR A 32 12.02 4.73 4.02
CA THR A 32 13.49 4.65 4.12
C THR A 32 14.13 4.30 2.78
N THR A 33 13.32 4.01 1.77
CA THR A 33 13.82 3.98 0.40
C THR A 33 13.65 5.36 -0.18
N ASP A 34 14.68 5.88 -0.88
CA ASP A 34 14.60 7.15 -1.64
C ASP A 34 13.58 7.10 -2.81
N LYS A 35 12.63 6.17 -2.75
CA LYS A 35 11.61 5.87 -3.76
C LYS A 35 10.27 6.51 -3.43
N VAL A 36 10.03 6.89 -2.17
CA VAL A 36 8.74 7.45 -1.73
C VAL A 36 8.99 8.71 -0.90
N ASP A 37 8.80 9.86 -1.52
CA ASP A 37 8.67 11.14 -0.81
C ASP A 37 7.20 11.42 -0.45
N SER A 38 6.92 12.55 0.19
CA SER A 38 5.57 12.94 0.59
C SER A 38 4.58 13.06 -0.59
N PHE A 39 5.04 13.52 -1.77
CA PHE A 39 4.19 13.63 -2.96
C PHE A 39 3.88 12.27 -3.57
N THR A 40 4.90 11.43 -3.71
CA THR A 40 4.79 10.07 -4.21
C THR A 40 3.90 9.24 -3.30
N PHE A 41 3.99 9.45 -1.99
CA PHE A 41 3.11 8.81 -1.02
C PHE A 41 1.64 9.19 -1.22
N LEU A 42 1.36 10.49 -1.43
CA LEU A 42 0.01 10.98 -1.74
C LEU A 42 -0.53 10.35 -3.04
N GLU A 43 0.29 10.28 -4.09
CA GLU A 43 -0.09 9.61 -5.33
C GLU A 43 -0.42 8.13 -5.13
N VAL A 44 0.36 7.44 -4.29
CA VAL A 44 0.13 6.02 -3.96
C VAL A 44 -1.23 5.86 -3.28
N ILE A 45 -1.56 6.74 -2.34
CA ILE A 45 -2.87 6.73 -1.65
C ILE A 45 -4.00 6.94 -2.64
N ILE A 46 -3.93 7.97 -3.47
CA ILE A 46 -4.96 8.28 -4.49
C ILE A 46 -5.16 7.08 -5.42
N LYS A 47 -4.06 6.45 -5.88
CA LYS A 47 -4.11 5.26 -6.74
C LYS A 47 -4.74 4.06 -6.03
N ILE A 48 -4.52 3.88 -4.73
CA ILE A 48 -5.13 2.80 -3.93
C ILE A 48 -6.63 3.05 -3.79
N GLU A 49 -7.03 4.26 -3.41
CA GLU A 49 -8.43 4.62 -3.22
C GLU A 49 -9.23 4.46 -4.50
N ASP A 50 -8.70 4.93 -5.64
CA ASP A 50 -9.35 4.77 -6.94
C ASP A 50 -9.42 3.29 -7.38
N LYS A 51 -8.33 2.53 -7.20
CA LYS A 51 -8.26 1.13 -7.64
C LYS A 51 -9.20 0.21 -6.88
N PHE A 52 -9.27 0.37 -5.56
CA PHE A 52 -10.06 -0.49 -4.67
C PHE A 52 -11.40 0.14 -4.28
N LYS A 53 -11.69 1.35 -4.78
CA LYS A 53 -12.88 2.13 -4.44
C LYS A 53 -13.06 2.24 -2.92
N ILE A 54 -11.99 2.44 -2.17
CA ILE A 54 -12.01 2.66 -0.72
C ILE A 54 -11.64 4.12 -0.40
N LYS A 55 -11.97 4.58 0.79
CA LYS A 55 -11.52 5.88 1.30
C LYS A 55 -10.77 5.67 2.61
N LEU A 56 -9.48 5.92 2.60
CA LEU A 56 -8.61 5.75 3.76
C LEU A 56 -8.78 6.97 4.67
N LYS A 57 -8.80 6.75 5.98
CA LYS A 57 -8.83 7.86 6.95
C LYS A 57 -7.43 8.45 7.10
N ASP A 58 -7.35 9.78 7.23
CA ASP A 58 -6.09 10.51 7.41
C ASP A 58 -5.25 9.97 8.58
N LYS A 59 -5.93 9.58 9.68
CA LYS A 59 -5.29 8.96 10.85
C LYS A 59 -4.59 7.64 10.54
N ASP A 60 -5.13 6.85 9.61
CA ASP A 60 -4.52 5.58 9.20
C ASP A 60 -3.38 5.83 8.20
N ILE A 61 -3.50 6.83 7.35
CA ILE A 61 -2.49 7.28 6.39
C ILE A 61 -1.21 7.75 7.10
N LEU A 62 -1.35 8.56 8.15
CA LEU A 62 -0.23 9.10 8.90
C LEU A 62 0.34 8.11 9.93
N SER A 63 -0.21 6.89 10.00
CA SER A 63 0.23 5.90 10.98
C SER A 63 1.42 5.08 10.47
N THR A 64 2.20 4.52 11.40
CA THR A 64 3.29 3.57 11.13
C THR A 64 2.83 2.31 10.39
N LYS A 65 1.52 2.08 10.26
CA LYS A 65 0.92 1.01 9.46
C LYS A 65 1.09 1.23 7.95
N MET A 66 1.55 2.41 7.52
CA MET A 66 1.89 2.67 6.11
C MET A 66 3.36 2.43 5.80
N ASN A 67 4.18 2.08 6.79
CA ASN A 67 5.62 2.00 6.60
C ASN A 67 6.04 0.87 5.65
N ASN A 68 5.26 -0.20 5.49
CA ASN A 68 5.61 -1.28 4.57
C ASN A 68 4.41 -1.82 3.81
N ILE A 69 4.68 -2.52 2.70
CA ILE A 69 3.66 -3.09 1.81
C ILE A 69 2.77 -4.06 2.58
N GLU A 70 3.31 -4.86 3.50
CA GLU A 70 2.53 -5.84 4.23
C GLU A 70 1.44 -5.17 5.08
N ASN A 71 1.80 -4.12 5.83
CA ASN A 71 0.86 -3.39 6.66
C ASN A 71 -0.14 -2.60 5.81
N LEU A 72 0.31 -2.01 4.70
CA LEU A 72 -0.54 -1.35 3.72
C LEU A 72 -1.56 -2.32 3.12
N THR A 73 -1.14 -3.52 2.75
CA THR A 73 -2.03 -4.58 2.26
C THR A 73 -3.05 -5.00 3.33
N LYS A 74 -2.63 -5.15 4.59
CA LYS A 74 -3.55 -5.47 5.70
C LYS A 74 -4.59 -4.36 5.90
N LEU A 75 -4.17 -3.10 5.80
CA LEU A 75 -5.06 -1.94 5.90
C LEU A 75 -6.10 -1.94 4.77
N ILE A 76 -5.65 -2.08 3.52
CA ILE A 76 -6.56 -2.14 2.35
C ILE A 76 -7.55 -3.29 2.49
N LEU A 77 -7.10 -4.48 2.92
CA LEU A 77 -7.98 -5.63 3.16
C LEU A 77 -9.01 -5.35 4.25
N LYS A 78 -8.63 -4.66 5.33
CA LYS A 78 -9.55 -4.27 6.40
C LYS A 78 -10.67 -3.39 5.84
N TYR A 79 -10.33 -2.35 5.09
CA TYR A 79 -11.31 -1.44 4.48
C TYR A 79 -12.20 -2.13 3.43
N LEU A 80 -11.66 -3.10 2.69
CA LEU A 80 -12.44 -3.90 1.74
C LEU A 80 -13.43 -4.84 2.43
N ASN A 81 -13.08 -5.37 3.60
CA ASN A 81 -13.95 -6.25 4.37
C ASN A 81 -15.02 -5.46 5.15
N GLU A 82 -14.71 -4.26 5.65
CA GLU A 82 -15.68 -3.38 6.30
C GLU A 82 -16.73 -2.81 5.32
N LYS A 83 -16.47 -2.89 4.01
CA LYS A 83 -17.43 -2.55 2.95
C LYS A 83 -18.45 -3.66 2.65
N LYS A 84 -18.24 -4.87 3.16
CA LYS A 84 -19.18 -6.00 3.00
C LYS A 84 -20.08 -6.11 4.21
#